data_AF-A0A6V7BKT1-F1
#
_entry.id   AF-A0A6V7BKT1-F1
#
_cell.length_a   1.000
_cell.length_b   1.000
_cell.length_c   1.000
_cell.angle_alpha   90.00
_cell.angle_beta   90.00
_cell.angle_gamma   90.00
#
_symmetry.space_group_name_H-M   'P 1'
#
loop_
_entity.id
_entity.type
_entity.pdbx_description
1 polymer ?
#
loop_
_entity_poly.entity_id
_entity_poly.type
_entity_poly.pdbx_seq_one_letter_code
_entity_poly.pdbx_strand_id
1 'polypeptide(L)'
;MHGTQIDRVKDFVEKDPFTGLITGKPGLTFNQDGSLSQTSGNITAMGHHYFDRPSPLYSQPGQRPVGIGEHRNSAGVLQPTADYPNYYGTWGVEQILQAEDSANVLHQGTRPQVTIDMAALGLKEHLIENEGLDRGPNKAPFPYHDSSTAPPSLHHFDHTQDGSVNRAHDHTYVPVVPSAPAAAGPRAPDDPAHPDNAMLEQIRGGVRKIDESVGKPYDDMSERVSRSLLAACKDNREAHPHVTGYALASNALSRVDHVVMSKTGNVFAVEGRMDDPAHKRAHVEIDQAIHIPVEQSDQKLLAANQAIAQERALVQQQELARGMNEPGSNVPTR
;
A
#
# COMPACT_ATOMS: atom_id res chain seq x y z
N MET A 1 -31.43 6.86 -7.43
CA MET A 1 -30.72 7.10 -8.70
C MET A 1 -29.23 7.00 -8.40
N HIS A 2 -28.60 5.90 -8.81
CA HIS A 2 -27.21 5.58 -8.46
C HIS A 2 -26.27 6.34 -9.41
N GLY A 3 -25.63 7.39 -8.89
CA GLY A 3 -24.73 8.25 -9.64
C GLY A 3 -23.30 7.72 -9.68
N THR A 4 -23.00 6.82 -10.60
CA THR A 4 -21.64 6.72 -11.17
C THR A 4 -21.59 7.63 -12.40
N GLN A 5 -21.56 8.95 -12.17
CA GLN A 5 -21.15 9.94 -13.18
C GLN A 5 -19.72 10.36 -12.84
N ILE A 6 -18.84 10.46 -13.85
CA ILE A 6 -17.43 10.81 -13.66
C ILE A 6 -17.33 12.27 -13.16
N ASP A 7 -17.35 12.44 -11.84
CA ASP A 7 -17.36 13.73 -11.13
C ASP A 7 -16.01 14.49 -11.23
N ARG A 8 -15.00 13.88 -11.87
CA ARG A 8 -13.65 14.45 -12.05
C ARG A 8 -13.60 15.57 -13.08
N VAL A 9 -14.50 15.60 -14.06
CA VAL A 9 -14.54 16.68 -15.05
C VAL A 9 -14.78 18.04 -14.38
N LYS A 10 -15.57 18.06 -13.29
CA LYS A 10 -15.83 19.26 -12.49
C LYS A 10 -14.62 19.75 -11.69
N ASP A 11 -13.51 19.01 -11.67
CA ASP A 11 -12.23 19.53 -11.18
C ASP A 11 -11.67 20.56 -12.18
N PHE A 12 -11.93 20.42 -13.48
CA PHE A 12 -11.26 21.23 -14.52
C PHE A 12 -12.16 22.25 -15.20
N VAL A 13 -13.48 22.03 -15.20
CA VAL A 13 -14.45 22.94 -15.81
C VAL A 13 -15.55 23.32 -14.85
N GLU A 14 -16.13 24.48 -15.07
CA GLU A 14 -17.34 24.96 -14.43
C GLU A 14 -18.46 25.14 -15.46
N LYS A 15 -19.69 24.95 -15.02
CA LYS A 15 -20.87 25.16 -15.85
C LYS A 15 -21.64 26.34 -15.28
N ASP A 16 -21.80 27.39 -16.08
CA ASP A 16 -22.60 28.54 -15.71
C ASP A 16 -24.06 28.10 -15.49
N PRO A 17 -24.67 28.40 -14.32
CA PRO A 17 -25.98 27.88 -13.98
C PRO A 17 -27.14 28.52 -14.75
N PHE A 18 -26.92 29.67 -15.39
CA PHE A 18 -27.96 30.42 -16.10
C PHE A 18 -27.92 30.19 -17.61
N THR A 19 -26.72 30.14 -18.19
CA THR A 19 -26.47 29.98 -19.62
C THR A 19 -26.15 28.53 -20.00
N GLY A 20 -25.72 27.72 -19.04
CA GLY A 20 -25.27 26.35 -19.26
C GLY A 20 -23.92 26.25 -19.97
N LEU A 21 -23.23 27.38 -20.20
CA LEU A 21 -21.92 27.43 -20.83
C LEU A 21 -20.88 26.72 -19.95
N ILE A 22 -20.01 25.93 -20.56
CA ILE A 22 -18.93 25.24 -19.87
C ILE A 22 -17.62 25.99 -20.15
N THR A 23 -16.96 26.43 -19.09
CA THR A 23 -15.67 27.14 -19.15
C THR A 23 -14.64 26.42 -18.30
N GLY A 24 -13.35 26.58 -18.64
CA GLY A 24 -12.28 26.12 -17.77
C GLY A 24 -12.30 26.88 -16.45
N LYS A 25 -11.99 26.19 -15.35
CA LYS A 25 -11.83 26.85 -14.05
C LYS A 25 -10.69 27.88 -14.08
N PRO A 26 -10.68 28.84 -13.14
CA PRO A 26 -9.62 29.85 -13.06
C PRO A 26 -8.21 29.25 -13.18
N GLY A 27 -7.42 29.78 -14.11
CA GLY A 27 -6.05 29.32 -14.40
C GLY A 27 -5.93 28.21 -15.45
N LEU A 28 -7.03 27.56 -15.86
CA LEU A 28 -7.03 26.55 -16.93
C LEU A 28 -7.35 27.18 -18.29
N THR A 29 -6.48 26.95 -19.26
CA THR A 29 -6.67 27.37 -20.66
C THR A 29 -6.76 26.14 -21.55
N PHE A 30 -7.94 25.97 -22.17
CA PHE A 30 -8.21 24.89 -23.11
C PHE A 30 -7.88 25.32 -24.54
N ASN A 31 -7.40 24.37 -25.33
CA ASN A 31 -7.24 24.54 -26.77
C ASN A 31 -8.63 24.65 -27.45
N GLN A 32 -8.66 25.13 -28.69
CA GLN A 32 -9.93 25.27 -29.45
C GLN A 32 -10.67 23.94 -29.66
N ASP A 33 -9.93 22.83 -29.69
CA ASP A 33 -10.48 21.46 -29.79
C ASP A 33 -10.95 20.90 -28.43
N GLY A 34 -10.85 21.67 -27.36
CA GLY A 34 -11.23 21.27 -26.01
C GLY A 34 -10.19 20.44 -25.26
N SER A 35 -9.00 20.21 -25.82
CA SER A 35 -7.90 19.55 -25.12
C SER A 35 -7.18 20.49 -24.15
N LEU A 36 -6.55 19.94 -23.11
CA LEU A 36 -5.80 20.70 -22.11
C LEU A 36 -4.29 20.42 -22.25
N SER A 37 -3.54 21.40 -22.75
CA SER A 37 -2.09 21.31 -22.89
C SER A 37 -1.38 21.32 -21.53
N GLN A 38 -0.29 20.55 -21.38
CA GLN A 38 0.55 20.50 -20.17
C GLN A 38 1.48 21.72 -20.05
N THR A 39 0.92 22.92 -20.11
CA THR A 39 1.67 24.15 -19.82
C THR A 39 1.91 24.28 -18.32
N SER A 40 2.93 25.02 -17.90
CA SER A 40 3.18 25.29 -16.48
C SER A 40 1.94 25.87 -15.78
N GLY A 41 1.25 26.83 -16.41
CA GLY A 41 0.01 27.41 -15.89
C GLY A 41 -1.12 26.39 -15.72
N ASN A 42 -1.33 25.53 -16.72
CA ASN A 42 -2.35 24.48 -16.63
C ASN A 42 -1.99 23.43 -15.57
N ILE A 43 -0.72 23.03 -15.45
CA ILE A 43 -0.28 22.08 -14.42
C ILE A 43 -0.51 22.65 -13.02
N THR A 44 -0.12 23.91 -12.78
CA THR A 44 -0.36 24.58 -11.49
C THR A 44 -1.84 24.68 -11.18
N ALA A 45 -2.67 25.10 -12.15
CA ALA A 45 -4.11 25.20 -11.96
C ALA A 45 -4.77 23.83 -11.74
N MET A 46 -4.32 22.78 -12.45
CA MET A 46 -4.75 21.40 -12.20
C MET A 46 -4.39 20.96 -10.77
N GLY A 47 -3.18 21.28 -10.29
CA GLY A 47 -2.74 21.08 -8.92
C GLY A 47 -3.75 21.63 -7.92
N HIS A 48 -4.04 22.92 -8.05
CA HIS A 48 -5.00 23.62 -7.19
C HIS A 48 -6.41 23.06 -7.22
N HIS A 49 -6.93 22.73 -8.40
CA HIS A 49 -8.33 22.30 -8.52
C HIS A 49 -8.56 20.81 -8.26
N TYR A 50 -7.51 19.99 -8.26
CA TYR A 50 -7.61 18.55 -8.09
C TYR A 50 -6.95 18.05 -6.81
N PHE A 51 -5.66 18.36 -6.61
CA PHE A 51 -4.88 17.86 -5.47
C PHE A 51 -5.08 18.72 -4.22
N ASP A 52 -5.18 20.05 -4.35
CA ASP A 52 -5.31 20.95 -3.20
C ASP A 52 -6.77 21.10 -2.71
N ARG A 53 -7.64 20.17 -3.10
CA ARG A 53 -9.03 20.15 -2.62
C ARG A 53 -9.03 19.84 -1.12
N PRO A 54 -9.75 20.61 -0.30
CA PRO A 54 -9.74 20.42 1.15
C PRO A 54 -10.51 19.17 1.57
N SER A 55 -10.19 18.67 2.75
CA SER A 55 -11.01 17.67 3.45
C SER A 55 -12.46 18.15 3.62
N PRO A 56 -13.46 17.25 3.66
CA PRO A 56 -14.85 17.63 3.93
C PRO A 56 -15.05 18.26 5.31
N LEU A 57 -14.13 18.00 6.25
CA LEU A 57 -14.16 18.58 7.60
C LEU A 57 -13.63 20.02 7.64
N TYR A 58 -12.86 20.43 6.64
CA TYR A 58 -12.15 21.72 6.61
C TYR A 58 -12.54 22.63 5.45
N SER A 59 -13.38 22.16 4.53
CA SER A 59 -13.84 22.95 3.39
C SER A 59 -14.70 24.14 3.82
N GLN A 60 -14.42 25.30 3.23
CA GLN A 60 -15.22 26.51 3.36
C GLN A 60 -16.35 26.56 2.33
N PRO A 61 -17.41 27.37 2.56
CA PRO A 61 -18.46 27.57 1.57
C PRO A 61 -17.89 27.98 0.20
N GLY A 62 -18.34 27.30 -0.86
CA GLY A 62 -17.86 27.52 -2.23
C GLY A 62 -16.62 26.69 -2.61
N GLN A 63 -15.95 26.03 -1.66
CA GLN A 63 -14.92 25.05 -1.97
C GLN A 63 -15.53 23.69 -2.28
N ARG A 64 -14.86 22.92 -3.15
CA ARG A 64 -15.24 21.55 -3.47
C ARG A 64 -14.38 20.56 -2.68
N PRO A 65 -14.87 20.01 -1.56
CA PRO A 65 -14.09 19.08 -0.76
C PRO A 65 -13.79 17.78 -1.51
N VAL A 66 -12.73 17.10 -1.12
CA VAL A 66 -12.47 15.71 -1.47
C VAL A 66 -12.44 14.90 -0.19
N GLY A 67 -13.18 13.79 -0.15
CA GLY A 67 -13.05 12.77 0.88
C GLY A 67 -12.46 11.54 0.24
N ILE A 68 -11.19 11.28 0.51
CA ILE A 68 -10.50 10.03 0.19
C ILE A 68 -10.14 9.32 1.49
N GLY A 69 -9.82 8.03 1.38
CA GLY A 69 -9.46 7.25 2.55
C GLY A 69 -10.48 6.19 2.98
N GLU A 70 -10.08 5.44 4.00
CA GLU A 70 -10.83 4.31 4.54
C GLU A 70 -11.39 4.60 5.95
N HIS A 71 -11.39 5.87 6.37
CA HIS A 71 -11.99 6.29 7.64
C HIS A 71 -13.45 5.81 7.76
N ARG A 72 -13.78 5.19 8.90
CA ARG A 72 -15.14 4.81 9.27
C ARG A 72 -15.57 5.61 10.48
N ASN A 73 -16.80 6.09 10.47
CA ASN A 73 -17.36 6.78 11.64
C ASN A 73 -17.63 5.79 12.79
N SER A 74 -18.05 6.31 13.95
CA SER A 74 -18.36 5.51 15.14
C SER A 74 -19.48 4.47 14.96
N ALA A 75 -20.26 4.56 13.89
CA ALA A 75 -21.27 3.56 13.51
C ALA A 75 -20.73 2.51 12.52
N GLY A 76 -19.43 2.51 12.21
CA GLY A 76 -18.77 1.60 11.27
C GLY A 76 -19.00 1.94 9.79
N VAL A 77 -19.64 3.07 9.48
CA VAL A 77 -19.96 3.48 8.12
C VAL A 77 -18.76 4.20 7.51
N LEU A 78 -18.36 3.81 6.29
CA LEU A 78 -17.30 4.46 5.53
C LEU A 78 -17.63 5.96 5.37
N GLN A 79 -16.75 6.80 5.88
CA GLN A 79 -16.85 8.25 5.86
C GLN A 79 -15.46 8.82 5.56
N PRO A 80 -15.00 8.80 4.31
CA PRO A 80 -13.66 9.28 3.98
C PRO A 80 -13.54 10.77 4.32
N THR A 81 -12.53 11.12 5.12
CA THR A 81 -12.33 12.50 5.60
C THR A 81 -11.00 13.10 5.20
N ALA A 82 -10.02 12.32 4.74
CA ALA A 82 -8.76 12.87 4.30
C ALA A 82 -8.87 13.63 2.96
N ASP A 83 -8.02 14.64 2.82
CA ASP A 83 -7.59 15.20 1.54
C ASP A 83 -6.27 14.59 1.09
N TYR A 84 -5.79 15.00 -0.09
CA TYR A 84 -4.56 14.45 -0.67
C TYR A 84 -3.33 14.58 0.24
N PRO A 85 -3.03 15.76 0.84
CA PRO A 85 -1.90 15.88 1.76
C PRO A 85 -1.97 14.90 2.92
N ASN A 86 -3.13 14.74 3.55
CA ASN A 86 -3.28 13.89 4.72
C ASN A 86 -3.28 12.41 4.36
N TYR A 87 -3.96 12.01 3.29
CA TYR A 87 -4.01 10.61 2.84
C TYR A 87 -2.62 10.07 2.49
N TYR A 88 -1.84 10.82 1.69
CA TYR A 88 -0.47 10.40 1.35
C TYR A 88 0.54 10.74 2.46
N GLY A 89 0.25 11.76 3.26
CA GLY A 89 1.05 12.17 4.41
C GLY A 89 1.09 11.12 5.50
N THR A 90 0.01 10.34 5.69
CA THR A 90 -0.02 9.21 6.64
C THR A 90 1.17 8.29 6.43
N TRP A 91 1.42 7.84 5.19
CA TRP A 91 2.56 6.98 4.90
C TRP A 91 3.91 7.65 5.22
N GLY A 92 4.07 8.92 4.85
CA GLY A 92 5.28 9.69 5.15
C GLY A 92 5.55 9.78 6.66
N VAL A 93 4.48 9.99 7.45
CA VAL A 93 4.55 9.96 8.91
C VAL A 93 4.95 8.57 9.39
N GLU A 94 4.29 7.49 8.96
CA GLU A 94 4.65 6.11 9.35
C GLU A 94 6.14 5.80 9.14
N GLN A 95 6.70 6.26 8.00
CA GLN A 95 8.13 6.07 7.73
C GLN A 95 9.02 6.81 8.74
N ILE A 96 8.67 8.04 9.11
CA ILE A 96 9.38 8.81 10.15
C ILE A 96 9.29 8.07 11.48
N LEU A 97 8.09 7.66 11.89
CA LEU A 97 7.88 7.00 13.18
C LEU A 97 8.66 5.68 13.28
N GLN A 98 8.61 4.87 12.22
CA GLN A 98 9.33 3.61 12.15
C GLN A 98 10.86 3.82 12.17
N ALA A 99 11.35 4.80 11.42
CA ALA A 99 12.77 5.13 11.41
C ALA A 99 13.24 5.56 12.80
N GLU A 100 12.50 6.43 13.49
CA GLU A 100 12.84 6.89 14.83
C GLU A 100 12.74 5.78 15.89
N ASP A 101 11.71 4.94 15.85
CA ASP A 101 11.60 3.79 16.76
C ASP A 101 12.77 2.81 16.57
N SER A 102 13.24 2.62 15.34
CA SER A 102 14.42 1.79 15.03
C SER A 102 15.76 2.45 15.38
N ALA A 103 15.79 3.78 15.42
CA ALA A 103 17.01 4.54 15.63
C ALA A 103 17.42 4.53 17.11
N ASN A 104 18.61 4.00 17.38
CA ASN A 104 19.25 4.05 18.70
C ASN A 104 20.39 5.08 18.70
N VAL A 105 20.10 6.31 18.27
CA VAL A 105 21.08 7.40 18.15
C VAL A 105 20.78 8.49 19.17
N LEU A 106 21.82 8.95 19.86
CA LEU A 106 21.76 10.11 20.75
C LEU A 106 22.52 11.27 20.10
N HIS A 107 21.94 12.46 20.17
CA HIS A 107 22.61 13.72 19.84
C HIS A 107 22.85 14.50 21.14
N GLN A 108 24.11 14.76 21.47
CA GLN A 108 24.50 15.44 22.73
C GLN A 108 23.93 14.77 24.00
N GLY A 109 23.80 13.44 23.99
CA GLY A 109 23.29 12.66 25.12
C GLY A 109 21.75 12.57 25.20
N THR A 110 21.02 13.19 24.27
CA THR A 110 19.56 13.16 24.22
C THR A 110 19.09 12.57 22.90
N ARG A 111 17.95 11.85 22.90
CA ARG A 111 17.34 11.37 21.66
C ARG A 111 16.82 12.58 20.86
N PRO A 112 17.07 12.66 19.54
CA PRO A 112 16.47 13.68 18.69
C PRO A 112 14.95 13.72 18.86
N GLN A 113 14.38 14.92 18.83
CA GLN A 113 12.93 15.12 18.87
C GLN A 113 12.42 15.30 17.44
N VAL A 114 11.32 14.64 17.11
CA VAL A 114 10.63 14.88 15.84
C VAL A 114 9.91 16.21 15.91
N THR A 115 10.19 17.08 14.94
CA THR A 115 9.55 18.37 14.77
C THR A 115 8.99 18.45 13.36
N ILE A 116 7.71 18.77 13.24
CA ILE A 116 6.99 18.82 11.96
C ILE A 116 6.24 20.14 11.89
N ASP A 117 6.39 20.89 10.80
CA ASP A 117 5.52 22.04 10.53
C ASP A 117 4.24 21.53 9.87
N MET A 118 3.26 21.16 10.70
CA MET A 118 2.02 20.53 10.21
C MET A 118 1.24 21.47 9.30
N ALA A 119 1.23 22.77 9.61
CA ALA A 119 0.53 23.76 8.81
C ALA A 119 1.18 23.97 7.44
N ALA A 120 2.51 24.10 7.37
CA ALA A 120 3.21 24.27 6.10
C ALA A 120 3.06 23.05 5.18
N LEU A 121 2.97 21.85 5.77
CA LEU A 121 2.74 20.60 5.03
C LEU A 121 1.26 20.33 4.72
N GLY A 122 0.33 21.14 5.25
CA GLY A 122 -1.12 20.91 5.12
C GLY A 122 -1.62 19.67 5.89
N LEU A 123 -0.81 19.15 6.80
CA LEU A 123 -1.11 17.97 7.58
C LEU A 123 -1.97 18.31 8.81
N LYS A 124 -2.77 17.34 9.23
CA LYS A 124 -3.63 17.38 10.40
C LYS A 124 -3.61 16.02 11.06
N GLU A 125 -3.16 15.98 12.30
CA GLU A 125 -3.02 14.77 13.11
C GLU A 125 -4.25 13.85 13.04
N HIS A 126 -5.41 14.34 13.45
CA HIS A 126 -6.65 13.55 13.43
C HIS A 126 -7.06 13.06 12.01
N LEU A 127 -6.70 13.77 10.92
CA LEU A 127 -6.99 13.24 9.57
C LEU A 127 -6.05 12.09 9.25
N ILE A 128 -4.78 12.18 9.63
CA ILE A 128 -3.79 11.11 9.47
C ILE A 128 -4.20 9.87 10.28
N GLU A 129 -4.60 10.07 11.53
CA GLU A 129 -5.07 8.99 12.40
C GLU A 129 -6.36 8.36 11.90
N ASN A 130 -7.28 9.15 11.38
CA ASN A 130 -8.50 8.65 10.74
C ASN A 130 -8.23 7.77 9.50
N GLU A 131 -7.05 7.86 8.90
CA GLU A 131 -6.63 7.00 7.79
C GLU A 131 -6.02 5.67 8.24
N GLY A 132 -5.98 5.40 9.55
CA GLY A 132 -5.46 4.15 10.08
C GLY A 132 -3.96 4.10 10.19
N LEU A 133 -3.37 5.12 10.85
CA LEU A 133 -1.94 5.22 11.09
C LEU A 133 -1.39 3.96 11.79
N ASP A 134 -0.44 3.28 11.14
CA ASP A 134 0.28 2.17 11.75
C ASP A 134 1.51 2.63 12.52
N ARG A 135 1.65 2.09 13.72
CA ARG A 135 2.81 2.30 14.60
C ARG A 135 3.75 1.10 14.62
N GLY A 136 3.47 0.09 13.79
CA GLY A 136 4.26 -1.14 13.73
C GLY A 136 4.22 -1.88 15.07
N PRO A 137 5.31 -2.53 15.52
CA PRO A 137 5.31 -3.29 16.76
C PRO A 137 5.14 -2.42 18.03
N ASN A 138 5.63 -1.17 18.01
CA ASN A 138 5.54 -0.25 19.14
C ASN A 138 4.30 0.63 19.02
N LYS A 139 3.18 0.16 19.57
CA LYS A 139 1.89 0.85 19.49
C LYS A 139 1.72 2.03 20.46
N ALA A 140 2.75 2.41 21.23
CA ALA A 140 2.67 3.51 22.20
C ALA A 140 2.65 4.88 21.50
N PRO A 141 1.83 5.87 21.91
CA PRO A 141 1.73 7.18 21.26
C PRO A 141 3.09 7.84 20.99
N PHE A 142 3.30 8.37 19.77
CA PHE A 142 4.60 8.94 19.37
C PHE A 142 4.58 10.45 19.55
N PRO A 143 5.44 11.01 20.40
CA PRO A 143 5.49 12.45 20.60
C PRO A 143 6.16 13.16 19.41
N TYR A 144 5.56 14.24 18.92
CA TYR A 144 6.19 15.18 18.01
C TYR A 144 5.89 16.63 18.39
N HIS A 145 6.74 17.56 17.97
CA HIS A 145 6.52 18.99 18.16
C HIS A 145 6.01 19.63 16.87
N ASP A 146 4.84 20.25 16.92
CA ASP A 146 4.32 21.03 15.81
C ASP A 146 4.95 22.43 15.81
N SER A 147 5.85 22.68 14.86
CA SER A 147 6.54 23.96 14.73
C SER A 147 5.73 25.03 13.99
N SER A 148 4.50 24.73 13.57
CA SER A 148 3.58 25.74 13.04
C SER A 148 3.11 26.76 14.09
N THR A 149 3.33 26.44 15.37
CA THR A 149 3.08 27.33 16.51
C THR A 149 4.39 27.81 17.14
N ALA A 150 4.33 28.94 17.85
CA ALA A 150 5.47 29.50 18.57
C ALA A 150 5.10 29.80 20.03
N PRO A 151 5.65 29.07 21.03
CA PRO A 151 6.61 27.95 20.88
C PRO A 151 5.97 26.71 20.25
N PRO A 152 6.77 25.78 19.68
CA PRO A 152 6.24 24.52 19.13
C PRO A 152 5.41 23.75 20.16
N SER A 153 4.24 23.27 19.77
CA SER A 153 3.32 22.54 20.63
C SER A 153 3.61 21.04 20.60
N LEU A 154 3.57 20.38 21.76
CA LEU A 154 3.73 18.93 21.85
C LEU A 154 2.42 18.22 21.51
N HIS A 155 2.52 17.27 20.62
CA HIS A 155 1.42 16.47 20.07
C HIS A 155 1.82 15.00 19.96
N HIS A 156 0.86 14.13 19.62
CA HIS A 156 1.07 12.68 19.61
C HIS A 156 0.40 12.04 18.41
N PHE A 157 1.10 11.08 17.80
CA PHE A 157 0.50 10.18 16.82
C PHE A 157 0.13 8.86 17.46
N ASP A 158 -1.16 8.58 17.51
CA ASP A 158 -1.73 7.36 18.04
C ASP A 158 -1.82 6.25 16.99
N HIS A 159 -1.73 5.00 17.47
CA HIS A 159 -2.02 3.87 16.60
C HIS A 159 -3.52 3.72 16.41
N THR A 160 -3.97 3.69 15.15
CA THR A 160 -5.39 3.57 14.82
C THR A 160 -5.71 2.42 13.88
N GLN A 161 -4.73 1.84 13.17
CA GLN A 161 -5.01 0.90 12.08
C GLN A 161 -5.90 -0.31 12.46
N ASP A 162 -5.55 -1.06 13.51
CA ASP A 162 -5.98 -2.46 13.67
C ASP A 162 -6.84 -2.75 14.91
N GLY A 163 -7.25 -1.72 15.64
CA GLY A 163 -8.09 -1.85 16.83
C GLY A 163 -7.38 -2.44 18.05
N SER A 164 -6.07 -2.73 17.97
CA SER A 164 -5.29 -3.30 19.07
C SER A 164 -5.17 -2.39 20.28
N VAL A 165 -5.15 -1.06 20.06
CA VAL A 165 -5.11 -0.04 21.11
C VAL A 165 -6.50 0.46 21.46
N ASN A 166 -7.30 0.80 20.46
CA ASN A 166 -8.68 1.24 20.64
C ASN A 166 -9.57 0.59 19.58
N ARG A 167 -10.52 -0.25 20.02
CA ARG A 167 -11.46 -0.96 19.13
C ARG A 167 -12.36 -0.04 18.30
N ALA A 168 -12.47 1.24 18.66
CA ALA A 168 -13.17 2.22 17.83
C ALA A 168 -12.43 2.49 16.50
N HIS A 169 -11.15 2.17 16.43
CA HIS A 169 -10.33 2.31 15.25
C HIS A 169 -10.10 0.91 14.64
N ASP A 170 -10.89 0.52 13.65
CA ASP A 170 -10.77 -0.75 12.93
C ASP A 170 -10.71 -0.43 11.43
N HIS A 171 -9.55 0.08 11.00
CA HIS A 171 -9.28 0.37 9.61
C HIS A 171 -8.82 -0.94 8.95
N THR A 172 -9.79 -1.68 8.42
CA THR A 172 -9.48 -2.74 7.46
C THR A 172 -8.80 -2.08 6.26
N TYR A 173 -7.48 -2.25 6.13
CA TYR A 173 -6.72 -1.79 4.97
C TYR A 173 -7.35 -2.38 3.70
N VAL A 174 -8.06 -1.55 2.93
CA VAL A 174 -8.51 -1.87 1.58
C VAL A 174 -7.61 -1.10 0.61
N PRO A 175 -6.61 -1.76 0.01
CA PRO A 175 -5.63 -1.09 -0.84
C PRO A 175 -6.30 -0.41 -2.04
N VAL A 176 -6.19 0.92 -2.13
CA VAL A 176 -6.55 1.69 -3.33
C VAL A 176 -5.43 1.55 -4.35
N VAL A 177 -5.51 0.52 -5.19
CA VAL A 177 -4.73 0.42 -6.42
C VAL A 177 -5.17 1.55 -7.37
N PRO A 178 -4.27 2.37 -7.94
CA PRO A 178 -4.62 3.29 -9.00
C PRO A 178 -5.35 2.53 -10.10
N SER A 179 -6.59 2.93 -10.36
CA SER A 179 -7.39 2.31 -11.41
C SER A 179 -6.78 2.65 -12.77
N ALA A 180 -5.93 1.75 -13.27
CA ALA A 180 -5.84 1.54 -14.71
C ALA A 180 -7.27 1.32 -15.24
N PRO A 181 -7.60 1.80 -16.44
CA PRO A 181 -8.97 1.75 -16.96
C PRO A 181 -9.54 0.33 -16.82
N ALA A 182 -10.77 0.26 -16.30
CA ALA A 182 -11.44 -0.96 -15.88
C ALA A 182 -11.29 -2.09 -16.92
N ALA A 183 -10.45 -3.06 -16.60
CA ALA A 183 -10.42 -4.36 -17.23
C ALA A 183 -10.63 -5.41 -16.15
N ALA A 184 -11.90 -5.68 -15.83
CA ALA A 184 -12.40 -6.65 -14.85
C ALA A 184 -11.97 -6.38 -13.39
N GLY A 185 -12.73 -6.87 -12.41
CA GLY A 185 -12.32 -6.84 -10.99
C GLY A 185 -10.99 -7.57 -10.76
N PRO A 186 -10.45 -7.59 -9.52
CA PRO A 186 -9.28 -8.41 -9.20
C PRO A 186 -9.53 -9.83 -9.69
N ARG A 187 -8.77 -10.26 -10.70
CA ARG A 187 -8.91 -11.61 -11.24
C ARG A 187 -8.50 -12.59 -10.15
N ALA A 188 -9.29 -13.63 -9.92
CA ALA A 188 -8.88 -14.68 -9.01
C ALA A 188 -7.62 -15.37 -9.55
N PRO A 189 -6.77 -15.96 -8.70
CA PRO A 189 -5.58 -16.69 -9.14
C PRO A 189 -5.88 -17.85 -10.11
N ASP A 190 -7.13 -18.31 -10.19
CA ASP A 190 -7.61 -19.30 -11.18
C ASP A 190 -7.65 -18.78 -12.61
N ASP A 191 -7.74 -17.47 -12.80
CA ASP A 191 -7.80 -16.87 -14.12
C ASP A 191 -6.43 -17.03 -14.81
N PRO A 192 -6.35 -17.64 -16.00
CA PRO A 192 -5.09 -17.76 -16.74
C PRO A 192 -4.38 -16.43 -17.03
N ALA A 193 -5.10 -15.31 -16.99
CA ALA A 193 -4.54 -13.96 -17.14
C ALA A 193 -4.01 -13.37 -15.82
N HIS A 194 -4.16 -14.05 -14.68
CA HIS A 194 -3.61 -13.61 -13.40
C HIS A 194 -2.08 -13.85 -13.36
N PRO A 195 -1.27 -12.88 -12.88
CA PRO A 195 0.19 -12.98 -12.89
C PRO A 195 0.74 -14.20 -12.12
N ASP A 196 0.03 -14.66 -11.09
CA ASP A 196 0.43 -15.82 -10.28
C ASP A 196 -0.23 -17.15 -10.69
N ASN A 197 -1.06 -17.16 -11.74
CA ASN A 197 -1.74 -18.39 -12.17
C ASN A 197 -0.74 -19.49 -12.55
N ALA A 198 0.33 -19.14 -13.27
CA ALA A 198 1.37 -20.10 -13.65
C ALA A 198 2.04 -20.74 -12.42
N MET A 199 2.26 -19.97 -11.35
CA MET A 199 2.83 -20.46 -10.10
C MET A 199 1.82 -21.35 -9.34
N LEU A 200 0.54 -20.97 -9.35
CA LEU A 200 -0.53 -21.81 -8.79
C LEU A 200 -0.57 -23.17 -9.49
N GLU A 201 -0.49 -23.22 -10.82
CA GLU A 201 -0.48 -24.47 -11.56
C GLU A 201 0.76 -25.34 -11.27
N GLN A 202 1.93 -24.72 -11.08
CA GLN A 202 3.13 -25.43 -10.62
C GLN A 202 2.92 -26.05 -9.23
N ILE A 203 2.32 -25.30 -8.31
CA ILE A 203 2.01 -25.76 -6.96
C ILE A 203 1.00 -26.91 -7.01
N ARG A 204 -0.11 -26.75 -7.72
CA ARG A 204 -1.15 -27.77 -7.91
C ARG A 204 -0.56 -29.06 -8.49
N GLY A 205 0.30 -28.94 -9.50
CA GLY A 205 0.99 -30.08 -10.09
C GLY A 205 1.90 -30.81 -9.10
N GLY A 206 2.55 -30.07 -8.19
CA GLY A 206 3.37 -30.63 -7.12
C GLY A 206 2.56 -31.29 -6.01
N VAL A 207 1.50 -30.64 -5.53
CA VAL A 207 0.58 -31.19 -4.51
C VAL A 207 -0.10 -32.45 -5.03
N ARG A 208 -0.53 -32.47 -6.30
CA ARG A 208 -1.09 -33.68 -6.93
C ARG A 208 -0.13 -34.88 -6.88
N LYS A 209 1.16 -34.67 -7.13
CA LYS A 209 2.17 -35.74 -7.01
C LYS A 209 2.32 -36.23 -5.56
N ILE A 210 2.19 -35.33 -4.58
CA ILE A 210 2.19 -35.70 -3.15
C ILE A 210 0.96 -36.56 -2.84
N ASP A 211 -0.24 -36.13 -3.25
CA ASP A 211 -1.49 -36.88 -3.05
C ASP A 211 -1.43 -38.26 -3.70
N GLU A 212 -0.98 -38.33 -4.96
CA GLU A 212 -0.81 -39.59 -5.71
C GLU A 212 0.16 -40.54 -4.99
N SER A 213 1.23 -40.02 -4.39
CA SER A 213 2.22 -40.82 -3.65
C SER A 213 1.65 -41.50 -2.40
N VAL A 214 0.56 -40.97 -1.84
CA VAL A 214 -0.17 -41.53 -0.70
C VAL A 214 -1.51 -42.17 -1.10
N GLY A 215 -1.76 -42.32 -2.41
CA GLY A 215 -2.96 -42.97 -2.94
C GLY A 215 -4.25 -42.15 -2.80
N LYS A 216 -4.13 -40.83 -2.64
CA LYS A 216 -5.25 -39.90 -2.52
C LYS A 216 -5.44 -39.14 -3.85
N PRO A 217 -6.67 -38.87 -4.31
CA PRO A 217 -6.89 -37.94 -5.41
C PRO A 217 -6.71 -36.48 -4.95
N TYR A 218 -6.44 -35.58 -5.90
CA TYR A 218 -6.48 -34.15 -5.65
C TYR A 218 -7.92 -33.71 -5.33
N ASP A 219 -8.14 -33.08 -4.17
CA ASP A 219 -9.46 -32.67 -3.67
C ASP A 219 -9.47 -31.24 -3.12
N ASP A 220 -10.58 -30.83 -2.51
CA ASP A 220 -10.74 -29.49 -1.94
C ASP A 220 -9.72 -29.17 -0.83
N MET A 221 -9.25 -30.18 -0.08
CA MET A 221 -8.20 -29.99 0.92
C MET A 221 -6.86 -29.74 0.24
N SER A 222 -6.56 -30.48 -0.83
CA SER A 222 -5.36 -30.25 -1.66
C SER A 222 -5.35 -28.86 -2.31
N GLU A 223 -6.53 -28.36 -2.68
CA GLU A 223 -6.69 -26.99 -3.18
C GLU A 223 -6.43 -25.94 -2.10
N ARG A 224 -6.96 -26.12 -0.88
CA ARG A 224 -6.67 -25.21 0.24
C ARG A 224 -5.18 -25.17 0.60
N VAL A 225 -4.51 -26.33 0.55
CA VAL A 225 -3.05 -26.42 0.72
C VAL A 225 -2.32 -25.66 -0.40
N SER A 226 -2.72 -25.87 -1.66
CA SER A 226 -2.11 -25.19 -2.82
C SER A 226 -2.24 -23.67 -2.73
N ARG A 227 -3.40 -23.18 -2.29
CA ARG A 227 -3.69 -21.75 -2.14
C ARG A 227 -2.94 -21.12 -0.98
N SER A 228 -2.92 -21.81 0.16
CA SER A 228 -2.14 -21.38 1.33
C SER A 228 -0.65 -21.31 0.97
N LEU A 229 -0.14 -22.30 0.24
CA LEU A 229 1.24 -22.34 -0.19
C LEU A 229 1.58 -21.26 -1.22
N LEU A 230 0.66 -20.94 -2.14
CA LEU A 230 0.82 -19.82 -3.08
C LEU A 230 0.92 -18.48 -2.34
N ALA A 231 0.06 -18.23 -1.35
CA ALA A 231 0.14 -17.04 -0.52
C ALA A 231 1.48 -16.98 0.24
N ALA A 232 1.91 -18.11 0.82
CA ALA A 232 3.20 -18.21 1.50
C ALA A 232 4.41 -17.98 0.57
N CYS A 233 4.30 -18.31 -0.72
CA CYS A 233 5.35 -18.01 -1.70
C CYS A 233 5.59 -16.50 -1.88
N LYS A 234 4.59 -15.67 -1.61
CA LYS A 234 4.71 -14.20 -1.65
C LYS A 234 5.00 -13.60 -0.29
N ASP A 235 4.39 -14.14 0.77
CA ASP A 235 4.59 -13.71 2.15
C ASP A 235 4.78 -14.90 3.09
N ASN A 236 6.04 -15.21 3.39
CA ASN A 236 6.45 -16.23 4.34
C ASN A 236 6.99 -15.63 5.65
N ARG A 237 6.59 -14.40 6.03
CA ARG A 237 7.05 -13.78 7.29
C ARG A 237 6.67 -14.60 8.52
N GLU A 238 5.49 -15.24 8.49
CA GLU A 238 5.02 -16.12 9.57
C GLU A 238 6.00 -17.29 9.83
N ALA A 239 6.72 -17.76 8.80
CA ALA A 239 7.73 -18.80 8.91
C ALA A 239 9.09 -18.30 9.46
N HIS A 240 9.28 -16.97 9.54
CA HIS A 240 10.52 -16.34 9.93
C HIS A 240 10.29 -15.23 10.99
N PRO A 241 9.65 -15.55 12.13
CA PRO A 241 9.22 -14.54 13.11
C PRO A 241 10.37 -13.80 13.80
N HIS A 242 11.60 -14.32 13.70
CA HIS A 242 12.79 -13.73 14.33
C HIS A 242 13.63 -12.87 13.38
N VAL A 243 13.24 -12.75 12.10
CA VAL A 243 13.98 -11.95 11.11
C VAL A 243 13.42 -10.54 11.08
N THR A 244 14.19 -9.57 11.56
CA THR A 244 13.87 -8.15 11.45
C THR A 244 14.26 -7.61 10.07
N GLY A 245 13.46 -6.71 9.50
CA GLY A 245 13.71 -6.15 8.16
C GLY A 245 13.44 -7.12 7.01
N TYR A 246 12.45 -8.00 7.16
CA TYR A 246 12.07 -8.97 6.12
C TYR A 246 11.51 -8.29 4.86
N ALA A 247 12.36 -8.11 3.85
CA ALA A 247 12.00 -7.54 2.56
C ALA A 247 11.18 -8.55 1.73
N LEU A 248 9.86 -8.33 1.61
CA LEU A 248 8.94 -9.23 0.90
C LEU A 248 9.36 -9.40 -0.56
N ALA A 249 9.67 -8.31 -1.26
CA ALA A 249 10.00 -8.34 -2.67
C ALA A 249 11.23 -9.18 -3.00
N SER A 250 12.21 -9.19 -2.09
CA SER A 250 13.46 -9.94 -2.27
C SER A 250 13.32 -11.43 -1.89
N ASN A 251 12.45 -11.74 -0.93
CA ASN A 251 12.26 -13.10 -0.42
C ASN A 251 11.12 -13.85 -1.10
N ALA A 252 10.18 -13.15 -1.74
CA ALA A 252 9.12 -13.76 -2.52
C ALA A 252 9.69 -14.64 -3.64
N LEU A 253 9.02 -15.78 -3.84
CA LEU A 253 9.31 -16.68 -4.96
C LEU A 253 8.71 -16.08 -6.24
N SER A 254 9.46 -16.21 -7.33
CA SER A 254 9.06 -15.81 -8.67
C SER A 254 8.40 -16.96 -9.46
N ARG A 255 8.73 -18.20 -9.08
CA ARG A 255 8.19 -19.46 -9.60
C ARG A 255 8.35 -20.58 -8.57
N VAL A 256 7.77 -21.74 -8.83
CA VAL A 256 7.98 -22.95 -8.01
C VAL A 256 8.53 -24.07 -8.90
N ASP A 257 9.78 -24.43 -8.66
CA ASP A 257 10.47 -25.51 -9.38
C ASP A 257 10.19 -26.88 -8.73
N HIS A 258 10.00 -26.90 -7.42
CA HIS A 258 9.68 -28.11 -6.66
C HIS A 258 8.64 -27.88 -5.56
N VAL A 259 7.74 -28.86 -5.37
CA VAL A 259 6.88 -28.97 -4.20
C VAL A 259 7.19 -30.28 -3.50
N VAL A 260 7.51 -30.23 -2.21
CA VAL A 260 7.90 -31.41 -1.43
C VAL A 260 7.22 -31.42 -0.07
N MET A 261 6.84 -32.61 0.40
CA MET A 261 6.31 -32.80 1.75
C MET A 261 7.41 -33.34 2.67
N SER A 262 7.52 -32.75 3.85
CA SER A 262 8.40 -33.25 4.91
C SER A 262 7.72 -34.30 5.77
N LYS A 263 8.53 -35.05 6.53
CA LYS A 263 8.03 -36.00 7.53
C LYS A 263 7.29 -35.34 8.70
N THR A 264 7.40 -34.03 8.86
CA THR A 264 6.79 -33.26 9.96
C THR A 264 5.46 -32.62 9.55
N GLY A 265 4.88 -32.98 8.40
CA GLY A 265 3.60 -32.43 7.94
C GLY A 265 3.69 -31.07 7.26
N ASN A 266 4.90 -30.53 7.01
CA ASN A 266 5.06 -29.30 6.24
C ASN A 266 5.16 -29.59 4.75
N VAL A 267 4.50 -28.78 3.93
CA VAL A 267 4.65 -28.74 2.47
C VAL A 267 5.48 -27.52 2.09
N PHE A 268 6.53 -27.74 1.31
CA PHE A 268 7.48 -26.72 0.88
C PHE A 268 7.34 -26.45 -0.61
N ALA A 269 7.32 -25.18 -0.98
CA ALA A 269 7.58 -24.72 -2.33
C ALA A 269 9.02 -24.22 -2.42
N VAL A 270 9.75 -24.63 -3.46
CA VAL A 270 11.16 -24.30 -3.65
C VAL A 270 11.38 -23.69 -5.03
N GLU A 271 12.09 -22.56 -5.07
CA GLU A 271 12.62 -21.95 -6.29
C GLU A 271 14.12 -22.20 -6.37
N GLY A 272 14.58 -22.73 -7.50
CA GLY A 272 15.95 -23.16 -7.72
C GLY A 272 16.14 -24.66 -7.50
N ARG A 273 17.39 -25.11 -7.65
CA ARG A 273 17.74 -26.52 -7.44
C ARG A 273 17.81 -26.83 -5.95
N MET A 274 17.34 -28.00 -5.53
CA MET A 274 17.36 -28.39 -4.11
C MET A 274 18.78 -28.51 -3.51
N ASP A 275 19.80 -28.72 -4.34
CA ASP A 275 21.21 -28.80 -3.94
C ASP A 275 21.93 -27.45 -3.95
N ASP A 276 21.26 -26.39 -4.41
CA ASP A 276 21.80 -25.03 -4.43
C ASP A 276 21.54 -24.32 -3.08
N PRO A 277 22.55 -23.89 -2.32
CA PRO A 277 22.36 -23.15 -1.07
C PRO A 277 21.58 -21.83 -1.23
N ALA A 278 21.52 -21.27 -2.43
CA ALA A 278 20.81 -20.02 -2.73
C ALA A 278 19.33 -20.23 -3.09
N HIS A 279 18.80 -21.46 -3.02
CA HIS A 279 17.39 -21.71 -3.27
C HIS A 279 16.49 -20.90 -2.32
N LYS A 280 15.38 -20.40 -2.84
CA LYS A 280 14.33 -19.80 -2.01
C LYS A 280 13.29 -20.84 -1.68
N ARG A 281 12.70 -20.74 -0.49
CA ARG A 281 11.63 -21.64 -0.07
C ARG A 281 10.57 -20.94 0.74
N ALA A 282 9.34 -21.38 0.55
CA ALA A 282 8.20 -21.09 1.40
C ALA A 282 7.60 -22.41 1.88
N HIS A 283 6.89 -22.38 3.00
CA HIS A 283 6.22 -23.58 3.49
C HIS A 283 4.92 -23.25 4.21
N VAL A 284 4.07 -24.27 4.30
CA VAL A 284 2.86 -24.27 5.12
C VAL A 284 2.79 -25.59 5.89
N GLU A 285 2.18 -25.55 7.07
CA GLU A 285 1.81 -26.75 7.81
C GLU A 285 0.51 -27.30 7.23
N ILE A 286 0.50 -28.58 6.82
CA ILE A 286 -0.63 -29.18 6.11
C ILE A 286 -1.90 -29.18 6.96
N ASP A 287 -1.79 -29.51 8.26
CA ASP A 287 -2.91 -29.55 9.20
C ASP A 287 -3.56 -28.18 9.40
N GLN A 288 -2.80 -27.09 9.31
CA GLN A 288 -3.36 -25.75 9.35
C GLN A 288 -3.98 -25.40 7.99
N ALA A 289 -3.23 -25.63 6.90
CA ALA A 289 -3.60 -25.20 5.55
C ALA A 289 -4.92 -25.81 5.06
N ILE A 290 -5.24 -27.06 5.43
CA ILE A 290 -6.51 -27.69 5.04
C ILE A 290 -7.74 -27.02 5.67
N HIS A 291 -7.57 -26.27 6.77
CA HIS A 291 -8.65 -25.57 7.45
C HIS A 291 -8.80 -24.11 7.00
N ILE A 292 -7.83 -23.57 6.24
CA ILE A 292 -7.89 -22.21 5.71
C ILE A 292 -8.80 -22.20 4.47
N PRO A 293 -9.86 -21.38 4.42
CA PRO A 293 -10.66 -21.19 3.21
C PRO A 293 -9.82 -20.63 2.05
N VAL A 294 -10.16 -21.02 0.82
CA VAL A 294 -9.44 -20.56 -0.38
C VAL A 294 -9.49 -19.04 -0.48
N GLU A 295 -10.64 -18.45 -0.16
CA GLU A 295 -10.87 -17.00 -0.18
C GLU A 295 -9.93 -16.26 0.77
N GLN A 296 -9.66 -16.84 1.95
CA GLN A 296 -8.74 -16.25 2.92
C GLN A 296 -7.28 -16.31 2.42
N SER A 297 -6.90 -17.41 1.75
CA SER A 297 -5.57 -17.53 1.13
C SER A 297 -5.39 -16.56 -0.03
N ASP A 298 -6.43 -16.40 -0.87
CA ASP A 298 -6.42 -15.46 -1.99
C ASP A 298 -6.35 -14.00 -1.50
N GLN A 299 -7.01 -13.69 -0.38
CA GLN A 299 -6.89 -12.37 0.25
C GLN A 299 -5.47 -12.11 0.78
N LYS A 300 -4.83 -13.11 1.42
CA LYS A 300 -3.42 -13.02 1.85
C LYS A 300 -2.49 -12.82 0.64
N LEU A 301 -2.71 -13.55 -0.44
CA LEU A 301 -1.93 -13.43 -1.68
C LEU A 301 -2.06 -12.02 -2.28
N LEU A 302 -3.28 -11.48 -2.35
CA LEU A 302 -3.53 -10.14 -2.88
C LEU A 302 -2.78 -9.07 -2.07
N ALA A 303 -2.87 -9.14 -0.74
CA ALA A 303 -2.17 -8.23 0.16
C ALA A 303 -0.64 -8.33 0.01
N ALA A 304 -0.10 -9.55 -0.09
CA ALA A 304 1.33 -9.78 -0.29
C ALA A 304 1.83 -9.18 -1.61
N ASN A 305 1.10 -9.39 -2.71
CA ASN A 305 1.47 -8.83 -4.01
C ASN A 305 1.48 -7.31 -4.03
N GLN A 306 0.55 -6.67 -3.33
CA GLN A 306 0.50 -5.22 -3.22
C GLN A 306 1.67 -4.68 -2.41
N ALA A 307 2.01 -5.31 -1.28
CA ALA A 307 3.17 -4.94 -0.49
C ALA A 307 4.48 -5.10 -1.29
N ILE A 308 4.64 -6.18 -2.05
CA ILE A 308 5.79 -6.39 -2.94
C ILE A 308 5.87 -5.29 -4.01
N ALA A 309 4.74 -4.91 -4.61
CA ALA A 309 4.70 -3.85 -5.62
C ALA A 309 5.11 -2.49 -5.04
N GLN A 310 4.65 -2.16 -3.83
CA GLN A 310 5.02 -0.95 -3.12
C GLN A 310 6.52 -0.92 -2.79
N GLU A 311 7.06 -2.01 -2.26
CA GLU A 311 8.49 -2.11 -1.93
C GLU A 311 9.37 -1.95 -3.18
N ARG A 312 8.99 -2.56 -4.30
CA ARG A 312 9.70 -2.37 -5.58
C ARG A 312 9.64 -0.94 -6.09
N ALA A 313 8.48 -0.29 -5.98
CA ALA A 313 8.32 1.11 -6.37
C ALA A 313 9.20 2.03 -5.52
N LEU A 314 9.31 1.76 -4.22
CA LEU A 314 10.17 2.50 -3.30
C LEU A 314 11.65 2.37 -3.66
N VAL A 315 12.13 1.14 -3.89
CA VAL A 315 13.52 0.90 -4.31
C VAL A 315 13.83 1.61 -5.63
N GLN A 316 12.92 1.53 -6.61
CA GLN A 316 13.10 2.20 -7.89
C GLN A 316 13.17 3.73 -7.76
N GLN A 317 12.36 4.32 -6.88
CA GLN A 317 12.40 5.76 -6.62
C GLN A 317 13.70 6.18 -5.93
N GLN A 318 14.21 5.38 -5.00
CA GLN A 318 15.51 5.63 -4.34
C GLN A 318 16.68 5.52 -5.33
N GLU A 319 16.66 4.56 -6.25
CA GLU A 319 17.68 4.43 -7.31
C GLU A 319 17.68 5.62 -8.27
N LEU A 320 16.50 6.11 -8.66
CA LEU A 320 16.35 7.31 -9.49
C LEU A 320 16.88 8.57 -8.78
N ALA A 321 16.59 8.72 -7.49
CA ALA A 321 17.10 9.83 -6.68
C ALA A 321 18.63 9.75 -6.46
N ARG A 322 19.21 8.55 -6.43
CA ARG A 322 20.67 8.35 -6.38
C ARG A 322 21.36 8.68 -7.70
N GLY A 323 20.77 8.28 -8.84
CA GLY A 323 21.32 8.57 -10.17
C GLY A 323 21.32 10.07 -10.52
N MET A 324 20.45 10.88 -9.90
CA MET A 324 20.46 12.34 -10.06
C MET A 324 21.54 13.06 -9.24
N ASN A 325 22.24 12.37 -8.32
CA ASN A 325 23.24 12.94 -7.42
C ASN A 325 24.70 12.56 -7.77
N GLU A 326 24.97 11.92 -8.92
CA GLU A 326 26.34 11.77 -9.42
C GLU A 326 26.76 12.99 -10.25
N PRO A 327 27.64 13.88 -9.76
CA PRO A 327 28.25 14.89 -10.63
C PRO A 327 29.18 14.20 -11.61
N GLY A 328 28.90 14.37 -12.90
CA GLY A 328 29.72 13.89 -14.00
C GLY A 328 31.19 14.28 -13.80
N SER A 329 32.02 13.29 -13.50
CA SER A 329 33.47 13.43 -13.39
C SER A 329 34.07 13.55 -14.78
N ASN A 330 33.87 14.70 -15.43
CA ASN A 330 34.59 15.06 -16.65
C ASN A 330 35.83 15.88 -16.24
N VAL A 331 36.91 15.18 -15.89
CA VAL A 331 38.24 15.81 -15.74
C VAL A 331 38.91 15.80 -17.12
N PRO A 332 39.18 16.96 -17.75
CA PRO A 332 39.98 16.98 -18.95
C PRO A 332 41.45 16.83 -18.56
N THR A 333 42.04 15.68 -18.88
CA THR A 333 43.49 15.49 -18.93
C THR A 333 44.09 16.48 -19.93
N ARG A 334 45.05 17.28 -19.44
CA ARG A 334 45.90 18.16 -20.23
C ARG A 334 47.24 17.50 -20.49
#